data_AF-A0A1F4N8D5-F1
#
_entry.id   AF-A0A1F4N8D5-F1
#
_cell.length_a   1.000
_cell.length_b   1.000
_cell.length_c   1.000
_cell.angle_alpha   90.00
_cell.angle_beta   90.00
_cell.angle_gamma   90.00
#
_symmetry.space_group_name_H-M   'P 1'
#
loop_
_entity.id
_entity.type
_entity.pdbx_description
1 polymer ?
#
loop_
_entity_poly.entity_id
_entity_poly.type
_entity_poly.pdbx_seq_one_letter_code
_entity_poly.pdbx_strand_id
1 'polypeptide(L)'
;MIRNLQMILLISLILLMEYSFAQPGEGIPDLERQLNRLENKIREARHLVQLLNNPELNEPVQMAEYQYQEARATFQNGQYIRCRNHIRLAYNYLGQLYQHLKSNTDFIRRYQEKLDQKIQEAEQIVTESQNAEAAKLLNKARYYREKALQMLNGDQPEGVFRNYFIALYFAENASRLAGGQDVRDGKDFNRYIEDSRELLRQVEELAASETNQTIQNFIQRAGSQLNDVQNLYDQKLYRQAIQKLLLVNRFLYRALDLLDNQPASVSERIDSDLQSLDNQISDLQREIAGNTSQGVRNLYDRIIFLTAEAREKFRLQEYSTARQRISLANRLLFQLHRLLNSSADAPELQLENQIQTAEIMLNTLKTEPLDHSGYQNLLQLLENTYLKAREAYSLGNQKLTWQYLKFFNGLALKLHQLRTATNVTAVTANISQENLNRLKIILDNAPAGWQQDQNLQFKYENAGHLYQIAQSAFQQGNYSLCNEMSRLATNLIIQ
;
A
#
# COMPACT_ATOMS: atom_id res chain seq x y z
N MET A 1 -39.55 -34.30 36.97
CA MET A 1 -38.53 -33.85 37.96
C MET A 1 -37.16 -34.50 37.75
N ILE A 2 -37.10 -35.83 37.57
CA ILE A 2 -35.83 -36.59 37.34
C ILE A 2 -35.10 -36.16 36.04
N ARG A 3 -35.83 -35.84 34.97
CA ARG A 3 -35.25 -35.38 33.69
C ARG A 3 -34.55 -34.00 33.77
N ASN A 4 -35.03 -33.11 34.65
CA ASN A 4 -34.42 -31.79 34.85
C ASN A 4 -33.16 -31.89 35.74
N LEU A 5 -33.14 -32.84 36.68
CA LEU A 5 -31.96 -33.16 37.48
C LEU A 5 -30.84 -33.79 36.65
N GLN A 6 -31.16 -34.65 35.67
CA GLN A 6 -30.17 -35.21 34.74
C GLN A 6 -29.60 -34.15 33.78
N MET A 7 -30.41 -33.18 33.35
CA MET A 7 -29.94 -32.09 32.49
C MET A 7 -29.06 -31.09 33.26
N ILE A 8 -29.40 -30.78 34.52
CA ILE A 8 -28.55 -29.96 35.40
C ILE A 8 -27.25 -30.68 35.73
N LEU A 9 -27.28 -32.00 35.97
CA LEU A 9 -26.08 -32.81 36.17
C LEU A 9 -25.20 -32.84 34.92
N LEU A 10 -25.77 -32.99 33.72
CA LEU A 10 -25.00 -32.96 32.46
C LEU A 10 -24.38 -31.58 32.18
N ILE A 11 -25.13 -30.49 32.43
CA ILE A 11 -24.62 -29.13 32.28
C ILE A 11 -23.53 -28.84 33.32
N SER A 12 -23.67 -29.33 34.55
CA SER A 12 -22.63 -29.22 35.58
C SER A 12 -21.40 -30.09 35.27
N LEU A 13 -21.57 -31.24 34.61
CA LEU A 13 -20.46 -32.11 34.20
C LEU A 13 -19.68 -31.54 33.01
N ILE A 14 -20.37 -30.86 32.08
CA ILE A 14 -19.75 -30.14 30.95
C ILE A 14 -19.03 -28.89 31.46
N LEU A 15 -19.62 -28.15 32.41
CA LEU A 15 -18.95 -27.02 33.08
C LEU A 15 -17.75 -27.47 33.92
N LEU A 16 -17.78 -28.66 34.54
CA LEU A 16 -16.65 -29.21 35.31
C LEU A 16 -15.55 -29.84 34.42
N MET A 17 -15.86 -30.32 33.22
CA MET A 17 -14.82 -30.77 32.27
C MET A 17 -14.05 -29.60 31.63
N GLU A 18 -14.64 -28.41 31.52
CA GLU A 18 -13.90 -27.20 31.15
C GLU A 18 -12.96 -26.69 32.26
N TYR A 19 -13.04 -27.21 33.49
CA TYR A 19 -12.15 -26.86 34.61
C TYR A 19 -10.81 -27.63 34.62
N SER A 20 -10.56 -28.55 33.67
CA SER A 20 -9.36 -29.40 33.67
C SER A 20 -8.31 -29.05 32.60
N PHE A 21 -8.22 -27.78 32.19
CA PHE A 21 -7.03 -27.23 31.53
C PHE A 21 -6.65 -25.86 32.13
N ALA A 22 -6.68 -25.75 33.45
CA ALA A 22 -5.94 -24.71 34.14
C ALA A 22 -4.48 -25.17 34.24
N GLN A 23 -3.62 -24.74 33.30
CA GLN A 23 -2.19 -24.88 33.50
C GLN A 23 -1.79 -24.14 34.80
N PRO A 24 -1.21 -24.83 35.78
CA PRO A 24 -0.71 -24.21 37.00
C PRO A 24 0.67 -23.62 36.67
N GLY A 25 0.74 -22.32 36.37
CA GLY A 25 2.02 -21.70 36.06
C GLY A 25 2.08 -20.21 35.72
N GLU A 26 0.96 -19.50 35.56
CA GLU A 26 1.01 -18.07 35.24
C GLU A 26 1.04 -17.23 36.53
N GLY A 27 2.23 -16.74 36.91
CA GLY A 27 2.41 -15.90 38.09
C GLY A 27 1.71 -14.54 38.01
N ILE A 28 1.71 -13.80 39.13
CA ILE A 28 1.19 -12.42 39.25
C ILE A 28 1.63 -11.49 38.10
N PRO A 29 2.89 -11.54 37.60
CA PRO A 29 3.32 -10.69 36.48
C PRO A 29 2.58 -10.96 35.17
N ASP A 30 2.03 -12.16 34.98
CA ASP A 30 1.31 -12.52 33.76
C ASP A 30 -0.13 -12.02 33.79
N LEU A 31 -0.79 -12.09 34.95
CA LEU A 31 -2.11 -11.49 35.18
C LEU A 31 -2.12 -9.99 34.98
N GLU A 32 -1.08 -9.29 35.43
CA GLU A 32 -0.94 -7.86 35.21
C GLU A 32 -0.75 -7.52 33.73
N ARG A 33 0.01 -8.33 32.97
CA ARG A 33 0.10 -8.20 31.51
C ARG A 33 -1.23 -8.46 30.83
N GLN A 34 -1.99 -9.47 31.27
CA GLN A 34 -3.32 -9.77 30.73
C GLN A 34 -4.30 -8.63 30.99
N LEU A 35 -4.28 -8.02 32.18
CA LEU A 35 -5.08 -6.82 32.48
C LEU A 35 -4.70 -5.64 31.59
N ASN A 36 -3.41 -5.38 31.40
CA ASN A 36 -2.96 -4.30 30.53
C ASN A 36 -3.34 -4.55 29.05
N ARG A 37 -3.25 -5.80 28.58
CA ARG A 37 -3.73 -6.20 27.24
C ARG A 37 -5.24 -6.04 27.09
N LEU A 38 -6.01 -6.38 28.12
CA LEU A 38 -7.46 -6.25 28.11
C LEU A 38 -7.89 -4.79 28.12
N GLU A 39 -7.28 -3.95 28.96
CA GLU A 39 -7.51 -2.51 28.98
C GLU A 39 -7.30 -1.90 27.58
N ASN A 40 -6.22 -2.33 26.93
CA ASN A 40 -5.92 -1.93 25.57
C ASN A 40 -7.03 -2.35 24.61
N LYS A 41 -7.43 -3.63 24.58
CA LYS A 41 -8.49 -4.12 23.68
C LYS A 41 -9.83 -3.42 23.88
N ILE A 42 -10.15 -3.05 25.12
CA ILE A 42 -11.37 -2.32 25.45
C ILE A 42 -11.33 -0.89 24.91
N ARG A 43 -10.18 -0.20 25.04
CA ARG A 43 -10.01 1.16 24.51
C ARG A 43 -10.14 1.19 23.00
N GLU A 44 -9.58 0.19 22.33
CA GLU A 44 -9.69 -0.10 20.90
C GLU A 44 -11.14 -0.20 20.45
N ALA A 45 -11.89 -1.07 21.15
CA ALA A 45 -13.29 -1.32 20.90
C ALA A 45 -14.13 -0.05 21.12
N ARG A 46 -13.84 0.73 22.15
CA ARG A 46 -14.51 2.01 22.41
C ARG A 46 -14.27 3.03 21.30
N HIS A 47 -13.02 3.21 20.87
CA HIS A 47 -12.69 4.13 19.78
C HIS A 47 -13.41 3.71 18.49
N LEU A 48 -13.42 2.41 18.21
CA LEU A 48 -14.12 1.84 17.07
C LEU A 48 -15.60 2.15 17.13
N VAL A 49 -16.28 1.87 18.24
CA VAL A 49 -17.71 2.16 18.40
C VAL A 49 -18.03 3.65 18.26
N GLN A 50 -17.19 4.53 18.81
CA GLN A 50 -17.31 5.99 18.68
C GLN A 50 -17.19 6.44 17.22
N LEU A 51 -16.21 5.90 16.49
CA LEU A 51 -15.99 6.24 15.08
C LEU A 51 -17.16 5.82 14.19
N LEU A 52 -17.91 4.79 14.59
CA LEU A 52 -19.00 4.20 13.83
C LEU A 52 -20.36 4.77 14.21
N ASN A 53 -20.44 5.46 15.36
CA ASN A 53 -21.65 6.09 15.87
C ASN A 53 -22.86 5.15 15.87
N ASN A 54 -22.65 3.89 16.29
CA ASN A 54 -23.70 2.88 16.35
C ASN A 54 -24.03 2.53 17.82
N PRO A 55 -25.25 2.85 18.29
CA PRO A 55 -25.65 2.62 19.68
C PRO A 55 -25.71 1.14 20.07
N GLU A 56 -25.95 0.22 19.12
CA GLU A 56 -26.03 -1.22 19.39
C GLU A 56 -24.67 -1.84 19.76
N LEU A 57 -23.58 -1.17 19.41
CA LEU A 57 -22.22 -1.62 19.71
C LEU A 57 -21.70 -1.10 21.05
N ASN A 58 -22.41 -0.16 21.69
CA ASN A 58 -22.00 0.40 22.98
C ASN A 58 -22.14 -0.61 24.12
N GLU A 59 -23.18 -1.44 24.10
CA GLU A 59 -23.48 -2.37 25.19
C GLU A 59 -22.36 -3.42 25.39
N PRO A 60 -21.86 -4.12 24.36
CA PRO A 60 -20.73 -5.04 24.52
C PRO A 60 -19.47 -4.36 25.08
N VAL A 61 -19.18 -3.13 24.67
CA VAL A 61 -18.01 -2.37 25.13
C VAL A 61 -18.18 -1.96 26.60
N GLN A 62 -19.35 -1.45 26.99
CA GLN A 62 -19.65 -1.10 28.38
C GLN A 62 -19.57 -2.32 29.30
N MET A 63 -20.06 -3.48 28.84
CA MET A 63 -19.98 -4.72 29.60
C MET A 63 -18.54 -5.23 29.71
N ALA A 64 -17.72 -5.11 28.66
CA ALA A 64 -16.30 -5.43 28.74
C ALA A 64 -15.56 -4.52 29.72
N GLU A 65 -15.87 -3.21 29.74
CA GLU A 65 -15.31 -2.24 30.69
C GLU A 65 -15.67 -2.54 32.13
N TYR A 66 -16.93 -2.85 32.38
CA TYR A 66 -17.40 -3.26 33.70
C TYR A 66 -16.62 -4.49 34.19
N GLN A 67 -16.48 -5.52 33.35
CA GLN A 67 -15.72 -6.71 33.70
C GLN A 67 -14.22 -6.41 33.91
N TYR A 68 -13.63 -5.48 33.16
CA TYR A 68 -12.25 -5.03 33.40
C TYR A 68 -12.07 -4.34 34.76
N GLN A 69 -13.02 -3.49 35.16
CA GLN A 69 -12.99 -2.83 36.47
C GLN A 69 -13.09 -3.85 37.61
N GLU A 70 -13.99 -4.83 37.49
CA GLU A 70 -14.11 -5.95 38.44
C GLU A 70 -12.83 -6.82 38.47
N ALA A 71 -12.19 -7.04 37.31
CA ALA A 71 -10.92 -7.75 37.23
C ALA A 71 -9.80 -6.99 37.98
N ARG A 72 -9.70 -5.66 37.81
CA ARG A 72 -8.74 -4.81 38.54
C ARG A 72 -8.98 -4.84 40.04
N ALA A 73 -10.25 -4.71 40.48
CA ALA A 73 -10.60 -4.75 41.89
C ALA A 73 -10.27 -6.10 42.54
N THR A 74 -10.59 -7.21 41.86
CA THR A 74 -10.27 -8.57 42.35
C THR A 74 -8.76 -8.86 42.33
N PHE A 75 -8.00 -8.33 41.38
CA PHE A 75 -6.53 -8.39 41.36
C PHE A 75 -5.91 -7.67 42.56
N GLN A 76 -6.33 -6.44 42.84
CA GLN A 76 -5.85 -5.65 43.99
C GLN A 76 -6.15 -6.33 45.33
N ASN A 77 -7.27 -7.05 45.41
CA ASN A 77 -7.68 -7.82 46.59
C ASN A 77 -7.06 -9.23 46.67
N GLY A 78 -6.12 -9.58 45.78
CA GLY A 78 -5.44 -10.89 45.76
C GLY A 78 -6.32 -12.07 45.32
N GLN A 79 -7.52 -11.80 44.77
CA GLN A 79 -8.48 -12.81 44.32
C GLN A 79 -8.22 -13.23 42.86
N TYR A 80 -7.05 -13.81 42.60
CA TYR A 80 -6.54 -14.07 41.24
C TYR A 80 -7.45 -14.95 40.35
N ILE A 81 -8.13 -15.94 40.93
CA ILE A 81 -9.06 -16.80 40.18
C ILE A 81 -10.27 -15.99 39.68
N ARG A 82 -10.81 -15.11 40.54
CA ARG A 82 -11.91 -14.22 40.14
C ARG A 82 -11.45 -13.19 39.11
N CYS A 83 -10.24 -12.65 39.26
CA CYS A 83 -9.62 -11.78 38.27
C CYS A 83 -9.57 -12.46 36.88
N ARG A 84 -9.11 -13.71 36.79
CA ARG A 84 -9.09 -14.45 35.51
C ARG A 84 -10.47 -14.63 34.90
N ASN A 85 -11.47 -14.94 35.73
CA ASN A 85 -12.84 -15.09 35.27
C ASN A 85 -13.39 -13.78 34.68
N HIS A 86 -13.16 -12.65 35.35
CA HIS A 86 -13.54 -11.33 34.83
C HIS A 86 -12.79 -10.96 33.55
N ILE A 87 -11.49 -11.29 33.45
CA ILE A 87 -10.73 -11.10 32.19
C ILE A 87 -11.35 -11.91 31.05
N ARG A 88 -11.66 -13.19 31.26
CA ARG A 88 -12.30 -14.06 30.24
C ARG A 88 -13.68 -13.53 29.83
N LEU A 89 -14.49 -13.08 30.78
CA LEU A 89 -15.79 -12.48 30.50
C LEU A 89 -15.68 -11.20 29.67
N ALA A 90 -14.70 -10.34 29.98
CA ALA A 90 -14.46 -9.13 29.19
C ALA A 90 -14.07 -9.47 27.74
N TYR A 91 -13.20 -10.46 27.53
CA TYR A 91 -12.87 -10.93 26.17
C TYR A 91 -14.05 -11.55 25.43
N ASN A 92 -14.98 -12.23 26.13
CA ASN A 92 -16.19 -12.74 25.51
C ASN A 92 -17.07 -11.61 24.97
N TYR A 93 -17.26 -10.53 25.73
CA TYR A 93 -18.02 -9.35 25.26
C TYR A 93 -17.34 -8.65 24.08
N LEU A 94 -16.01 -8.56 24.09
CA LEU A 94 -15.25 -8.07 22.93
C LEU A 94 -15.40 -9.00 21.71
N GLY A 95 -15.42 -10.32 21.92
CA GLY A 95 -15.69 -11.29 20.85
C GLY A 95 -17.09 -11.12 20.25
N GLN A 96 -18.10 -10.91 21.10
CA GLN A 96 -19.47 -10.63 20.66
C GLN A 96 -19.54 -9.33 19.84
N LEU A 97 -18.86 -8.27 20.28
CA LEU A 97 -18.71 -7.04 19.51
C LEU A 97 -18.17 -7.33 18.10
N TYR A 98 -17.06 -8.05 17.98
CA TYR A 98 -16.45 -8.36 16.68
C TYR A 98 -17.33 -9.26 15.80
N GLN A 99 -18.09 -10.17 16.39
CA GLN A 99 -19.06 -11.00 15.65
C GLN A 99 -20.25 -10.18 15.14
N HIS A 100 -20.82 -9.31 15.98
CA HIS A 100 -21.87 -8.37 15.56
C HIS A 100 -21.40 -7.47 14.42
N LEU A 101 -20.16 -7.00 14.50
CA LEU A 101 -19.54 -6.21 13.43
C LEU A 101 -19.37 -7.02 12.14
N LYS A 102 -18.91 -8.28 12.20
CA LYS A 102 -18.70 -9.13 11.02
C LYS A 102 -20.01 -9.52 10.33
N SER A 103 -21.04 -9.81 11.11
CA SER A 103 -22.34 -10.32 10.62
C SER A 103 -23.27 -9.22 10.08
N ASN A 104 -22.96 -7.95 10.34
CA ASN A 104 -23.76 -6.83 9.87
C ASN A 104 -23.20 -6.28 8.55
N THR A 105 -23.84 -6.64 7.43
CA THR A 105 -23.43 -6.21 6.08
C THR A 105 -23.57 -4.70 5.88
N ASP A 106 -24.58 -4.07 6.50
CA ASP A 106 -24.74 -2.61 6.46
C ASP A 106 -23.62 -1.89 7.21
N PHE A 107 -23.11 -2.51 8.27
CA PHE A 107 -21.95 -2.03 8.99
C PHE A 107 -20.70 -2.03 8.08
N ILE A 108 -20.37 -3.15 7.46
CA ILE A 108 -19.22 -3.28 6.56
C ILE A 108 -19.31 -2.27 5.41
N ARG A 109 -20.51 -2.07 4.88
CA ARG A 109 -20.76 -1.09 3.82
C ARG A 109 -20.53 0.34 4.28
N ARG A 110 -21.14 0.77 5.40
CA ARG A 110 -20.91 2.13 5.96
C ARG A 110 -19.45 2.35 6.34
N TYR A 111 -18.77 1.30 6.77
CA TYR A 111 -17.36 1.29 7.11
C TYR A 111 -16.50 1.58 5.88
N GLN A 112 -16.71 0.83 4.78
CA GLN A 112 -16.07 1.04 3.49
C GLN A 112 -16.37 2.43 2.92
N GLU A 113 -17.65 2.82 2.88
CA GLU A 113 -18.09 4.14 2.41
C GLU A 113 -17.36 5.29 3.14
N LYS A 114 -17.19 5.19 4.47
CA LYS A 114 -16.49 6.22 5.25
C LYS A 114 -14.99 6.28 4.97
N LEU A 115 -14.33 5.14 4.77
CA LEU A 115 -12.91 5.10 4.43
C LEU A 115 -12.66 5.57 3.00
N ASP A 116 -13.49 5.14 2.05
CA ASP A 116 -13.40 5.58 0.68
C ASP A 116 -13.67 7.08 0.58
N GLN A 117 -14.66 7.61 1.31
CA GLN A 117 -14.90 9.05 1.40
C GLN A 117 -13.66 9.78 1.95
N LYS A 118 -13.05 9.29 3.03
CA LYS A 118 -11.86 9.93 3.62
C LYS A 118 -10.64 9.88 2.72
N ILE A 119 -10.45 8.78 2.00
CA ILE A 119 -9.37 8.65 1.01
C ILE A 119 -9.65 9.57 -0.18
N GLN A 120 -10.89 9.68 -0.65
CA GLN A 120 -11.27 10.56 -1.75
C GLN A 120 -11.12 12.05 -1.38
N GLU A 121 -11.50 12.43 -0.17
CA GLU A 121 -11.24 13.77 0.39
C GLU A 121 -9.72 14.03 0.44
N ALA A 122 -8.93 13.05 0.90
CA ALA A 122 -7.47 13.16 0.91
C ALA A 122 -6.87 13.27 -0.50
N GLU A 123 -7.39 12.52 -1.47
CA GLU A 123 -6.96 12.55 -2.86
C GLU A 123 -7.13 13.93 -3.49
N GLN A 124 -8.29 14.56 -3.29
CA GLN A 124 -8.57 15.89 -3.81
C GLN A 124 -7.55 16.90 -3.26
N ILE A 125 -7.40 16.94 -1.93
CA ILE A 125 -6.52 17.90 -1.26
C ILE A 125 -5.04 17.64 -1.60
N VAL A 126 -4.61 16.38 -1.63
CA VAL A 126 -3.22 15.99 -1.93
C VAL A 126 -2.84 16.33 -3.36
N THR A 127 -3.74 16.07 -4.32
CA THR A 127 -3.51 16.36 -5.75
C THR A 127 -3.31 17.86 -6.00
N GLU A 128 -4.03 18.70 -5.25
CA GLU A 128 -3.90 20.16 -5.33
C GLU A 128 -2.64 20.70 -4.63
N SER A 129 -2.18 20.04 -3.56
CA SER A 129 -1.09 20.56 -2.70
C SER A 129 0.34 20.38 -3.22
N GLN A 130 0.56 19.52 -4.22
CA GLN A 130 1.90 19.05 -4.67
C GLN A 130 2.80 18.51 -3.54
N ASN A 131 2.25 18.18 -2.37
CA ASN A 131 3.03 17.75 -1.21
C ASN A 131 3.39 16.25 -1.32
N ALA A 132 4.65 15.98 -1.67
CA ALA A 132 5.16 14.61 -1.86
C ALA A 132 5.10 13.73 -0.60
N GLU A 133 5.19 14.32 0.60
CA GLU A 133 5.05 13.58 1.85
C GLU A 133 3.57 13.22 2.11
N ALA A 134 2.65 14.12 1.77
CA ALA A 134 1.21 13.84 1.84
C ALA A 134 0.78 12.74 0.85
N ALA A 135 1.33 12.75 -0.37
CA ALA A 135 1.11 11.71 -1.36
C ALA A 135 1.62 10.32 -0.90
N LYS A 136 2.74 10.27 -0.16
CA LYS A 136 3.22 9.01 0.43
C LYS A 136 2.27 8.47 1.48
N LEU A 137 1.75 9.34 2.36
CA LEU A 137 0.77 8.93 3.37
C LEU A 137 -0.53 8.46 2.71
N LEU A 138 -1.00 9.12 1.67
CA LEU A 138 -2.18 8.70 0.92
C LEU A 138 -2.01 7.30 0.29
N ASN A 139 -0.84 7.00 -0.26
CA ASN A 139 -0.56 5.66 -0.79
C ASN A 139 -0.53 4.59 0.31
N LYS A 140 -0.02 4.91 1.52
CA LYS A 140 -0.14 4.02 2.68
C LYS A 140 -1.60 3.82 3.08
N ALA A 141 -2.42 4.87 3.04
CA ALA A 141 -3.86 4.75 3.33
C ALA A 141 -4.54 3.75 2.38
N ARG A 142 -4.28 3.85 1.08
CA ARG A 142 -4.82 2.92 0.06
C ARG A 142 -4.33 1.47 0.27
N TYR A 143 -3.05 1.29 0.59
CA TYR A 143 -2.49 -0.02 0.88
C TYR A 143 -3.19 -0.71 2.07
N TYR A 144 -3.35 0.02 3.18
CA TYR A 144 -4.01 -0.50 4.37
C TYR A 144 -5.52 -0.69 4.17
N ARG A 145 -6.17 0.10 3.31
CA ARG A 145 -7.54 -0.16 2.84
C ARG A 145 -7.63 -1.52 2.15
N GLU A 146 -6.74 -1.80 1.19
CA GLU A 146 -6.76 -3.06 0.44
C GLU A 146 -6.51 -4.26 1.35
N LYS A 147 -5.56 -4.17 2.30
CA LYS A 147 -5.37 -5.19 3.33
C LYS A 147 -6.64 -5.42 4.16
N ALA A 148 -7.31 -4.35 4.59
CA ALA A 148 -8.55 -4.46 5.34
C ALA A 148 -9.65 -5.17 4.53
N LEU A 149 -9.78 -4.85 3.24
CA LEU A 149 -10.74 -5.50 2.33
C LEU A 149 -10.43 -6.98 2.09
N GLN A 150 -9.15 -7.33 1.94
CA GLN A 150 -8.71 -8.72 1.80
C GLN A 150 -9.04 -9.53 3.06
N MET A 151 -8.75 -8.97 4.24
CA MET A 151 -9.04 -9.61 5.53
C MET A 151 -10.55 -9.70 5.82
N LEU A 152 -11.36 -8.86 5.20
CA LEU A 152 -12.82 -8.88 5.33
C LEU A 152 -13.43 -10.11 4.65
N ASN A 153 -12.78 -10.60 3.60
CA ASN A 153 -13.08 -11.88 2.97
C ASN A 153 -12.51 -13.08 3.75
N GLY A 154 -11.65 -12.83 4.75
CA GLY A 154 -11.07 -13.82 5.66
C GLY A 154 -11.79 -13.90 7.00
N ASP A 155 -11.43 -14.89 7.83
CA ASP A 155 -12.05 -15.11 9.15
C ASP A 155 -11.36 -14.31 10.29
N GLN A 156 -10.77 -13.15 9.96
CA GLN A 156 -9.95 -12.35 10.88
C GLN A 156 -10.50 -10.93 11.08
N PRO A 157 -11.62 -10.77 11.82
CA PRO A 157 -12.25 -9.45 12.02
C PRO A 157 -11.31 -8.44 12.68
N GLU A 158 -10.49 -8.85 13.66
CA GLU A 158 -9.52 -7.97 14.33
C GLU A 158 -8.50 -7.36 13.35
N GLY A 159 -8.06 -8.14 12.35
CA GLY A 159 -7.14 -7.68 11.31
C GLY A 159 -7.76 -6.63 10.39
N VAL A 160 -9.04 -6.78 10.05
CA VAL A 160 -9.79 -5.80 9.26
C VAL A 160 -9.79 -4.44 9.95
N PHE A 161 -10.14 -4.42 11.24
CA PHE A 161 -10.27 -3.19 12.02
C PHE A 161 -8.95 -2.47 12.21
N ARG A 162 -7.89 -3.22 12.51
CA ARG A 162 -6.53 -2.69 12.60
C ARG A 162 -6.10 -2.01 11.30
N ASN A 163 -6.20 -2.72 10.17
CA ASN A 163 -5.75 -2.20 8.88
C ASN A 163 -6.59 -0.99 8.45
N TYR A 164 -7.89 -0.99 8.73
CA TYR A 164 -8.73 0.18 8.48
C TYR A 164 -8.35 1.39 9.33
N PHE A 165 -8.10 1.21 10.63
CA PHE A 165 -7.68 2.31 11.50
C PHE A 165 -6.39 2.93 10.95
N ILE A 166 -5.41 2.09 10.58
CA ILE A 166 -4.16 2.54 9.98
C ILE A 166 -4.43 3.29 8.66
N ALA A 167 -5.37 2.80 7.83
CA ALA A 167 -5.76 3.45 6.58
C ALA A 167 -6.35 4.86 6.81
N LEU A 168 -7.31 4.98 7.74
CA LEU A 168 -7.90 6.27 8.11
C LEU A 168 -6.85 7.23 8.66
N TYR A 169 -6.00 6.73 9.56
CA TYR A 169 -4.91 7.52 10.14
C TYR A 169 -4.04 8.13 9.04
N PHE A 170 -3.64 7.32 8.06
CA PHE A 170 -2.83 7.80 6.94
C PHE A 170 -3.58 8.77 6.02
N ALA A 171 -4.88 8.53 5.75
CA ALA A 171 -5.70 9.43 4.94
C ALA A 171 -5.87 10.80 5.60
N GLU A 172 -6.20 10.85 6.89
CA GLU A 172 -6.35 12.12 7.63
C GLU A 172 -5.03 12.89 7.71
N ASN A 173 -3.91 12.19 7.95
CA ASN A 173 -2.60 12.82 7.96
C ASN A 173 -2.18 13.32 6.57
N ALA A 174 -2.56 12.63 5.50
CA ALA A 174 -2.33 13.06 4.12
C ALA A 174 -3.12 14.34 3.81
N SER A 175 -4.43 14.36 4.06
CA SER A 175 -5.28 15.54 3.88
C SER A 175 -4.74 16.75 4.63
N ARG A 176 -4.33 16.56 5.89
CA ARG A 176 -3.83 17.66 6.73
C ARG A 176 -2.52 18.24 6.20
N LEU A 177 -1.58 17.36 5.85
CA LEU A 177 -0.26 17.75 5.37
C LEU A 177 -0.35 18.44 3.99
N ALA A 178 -1.30 18.02 3.17
CA ALA A 178 -1.62 18.62 1.88
C ALA A 178 -2.39 19.95 2.01
N GLY A 179 -3.40 20.02 2.88
CA GLY A 179 -4.25 21.19 3.07
C GLY A 179 -3.59 22.33 3.83
N GLY A 180 -2.32 22.21 4.21
CA GLY A 180 -1.60 23.21 5.00
C GLY A 180 -2.21 23.45 6.37
N GLN A 181 -3.06 22.52 6.85
CA GLN A 181 -3.67 22.59 8.17
C GLN A 181 -2.58 22.41 9.23
N ASP A 182 -2.25 23.51 9.89
CA ASP A 182 -1.24 23.54 10.93
C ASP A 182 -1.77 22.82 12.17
N VAL A 183 -1.02 21.86 12.72
CA VAL A 183 -1.31 21.15 13.99
C VAL A 183 -1.34 22.11 15.20
N ARG A 184 -1.23 23.42 14.95
CA ARG A 184 -1.24 24.53 15.91
C ARG A 184 -2.62 24.90 16.40
N ASP A 185 -3.69 24.44 15.74
CA ASP A 185 -5.05 24.66 16.22
C ASP A 185 -5.33 23.69 17.37
N GLY A 186 -5.08 24.15 18.61
CA GLY A 186 -5.09 23.33 19.82
C GLY A 186 -6.42 22.62 20.13
N LYS A 187 -7.50 22.92 19.40
CA LYS A 187 -8.81 22.25 19.54
C LYS A 187 -8.76 20.76 19.22
N ASP A 188 -7.90 20.35 18.29
CA ASP A 188 -7.82 18.95 17.83
C ASP A 188 -6.54 18.23 18.26
N PHE A 189 -5.66 18.89 19.05
CA PHE A 189 -4.36 18.32 19.43
C PHE A 189 -4.48 17.05 20.28
N ASN A 190 -5.42 17.03 21.22
CA ASN A 190 -5.68 15.84 22.06
C ASN A 190 -6.10 14.63 21.22
N ARG A 191 -6.98 14.85 20.24
CA ARG A 191 -7.37 13.80 19.30
C ARG A 191 -6.16 13.23 18.56
N TYR A 192 -5.22 14.07 18.13
CA TYR A 192 -4.01 13.59 17.46
C TYR A 192 -3.06 12.82 18.38
N ILE A 193 -2.96 13.19 19.67
CA ILE A 193 -2.22 12.38 20.63
C ILE A 193 -2.88 10.99 20.76
N GLU A 194 -4.21 10.95 20.85
CA GLU A 194 -4.98 9.70 20.95
C GLU A 194 -4.80 8.83 19.71
N ASP A 195 -4.91 9.40 18.51
CA ASP A 195 -4.71 8.69 17.25
C ASP A 195 -3.27 8.13 17.14
N SER A 196 -2.25 8.90 17.55
CA SER A 196 -0.86 8.43 17.55
C SER A 196 -0.59 7.37 18.62
N ARG A 197 -1.26 7.43 19.78
CA ARG A 197 -1.20 6.35 20.80
C ARG A 197 -1.81 5.08 20.25
N GLU A 198 -2.94 5.21 19.57
CA GLU A 198 -3.63 4.08 19.00
C GLU A 198 -2.80 3.46 17.87
N LEU A 199 -2.19 4.27 17.00
CA LEU A 199 -1.25 3.76 16.00
C LEU A 199 -0.06 3.04 16.63
N LEU A 200 0.56 3.60 17.67
CA LEU A 200 1.65 2.94 18.40
C LEU A 200 1.23 1.56 18.90
N ARG A 201 0.02 1.45 19.46
CA ARG A 201 -0.55 0.20 19.97
C ARG A 201 -0.73 -0.84 18.86
N GLN A 202 -1.25 -0.42 17.69
CA GLN A 202 -1.38 -1.29 16.52
C GLN A 202 -0.02 -1.80 16.03
N VAL A 203 1.00 -0.94 16.03
CA VAL A 203 2.37 -1.29 15.63
C VAL A 203 3.01 -2.26 16.64
N GLU A 204 2.79 -2.04 17.94
CA GLU A 204 3.24 -2.95 19.01
C GLU A 204 2.65 -4.35 18.87
N GLU A 205 1.36 -4.45 18.54
CA GLU A 205 0.70 -5.73 18.33
C GLU A 205 1.21 -6.45 17.08
N LEU A 206 1.41 -5.73 15.97
CA LEU A 206 2.04 -6.28 14.76
C LEU A 206 3.48 -6.73 15.03
N ALA A 207 4.20 -6.06 15.94
CA ALA A 207 5.56 -6.40 16.32
C ALA A 207 5.66 -7.39 17.50
N ALA A 208 4.55 -7.92 18.00
CA ALA A 208 4.55 -8.73 19.24
C ALA A 208 5.35 -10.03 19.11
N SER A 209 5.41 -10.61 17.91
CA SER A 209 6.22 -11.79 17.58
C SER A 209 7.58 -11.45 16.95
N GLU A 210 7.92 -10.15 16.84
CA GLU A 210 9.05 -9.70 16.05
C GLU A 210 10.34 -9.58 16.84
N THR A 211 11.39 -10.23 16.32
CA THR A 211 12.73 -10.23 16.92
C THR A 211 13.63 -9.12 16.37
N ASN A 212 13.16 -8.36 15.37
CA ASN A 212 13.95 -7.29 14.77
C ASN A 212 14.14 -6.13 15.75
N GLN A 213 15.35 -6.02 16.28
CA GLN A 213 15.73 -5.02 17.27
C GLN A 213 15.57 -3.58 16.76
N THR A 214 15.64 -3.35 15.44
CA THR A 214 15.41 -2.02 14.84
C THR A 214 13.94 -1.61 14.93
N ILE A 215 13.01 -2.55 14.71
CA ILE A 215 11.57 -2.32 14.85
C ILE A 215 11.25 -2.01 16.32
N GLN A 216 11.76 -2.83 17.24
CA GLN A 216 11.57 -2.63 18.68
C GLN A 216 12.13 -1.29 19.16
N ASN A 217 13.29 -0.86 18.64
CA ASN A 217 13.87 0.44 18.94
C ASN A 217 13.01 1.61 18.45
N PHE A 218 12.39 1.52 17.27
CA PHE A 218 11.48 2.57 16.78
C PHE A 218 10.20 2.65 17.61
N ILE A 219 9.64 1.50 17.98
CA ILE A 219 8.46 1.40 18.85
C ILE A 219 8.74 2.01 20.22
N GLN A 220 9.84 1.62 20.87
CA GLN A 220 10.22 2.15 22.19
C GLN A 220 10.48 3.66 22.15
N ARG A 221 11.11 4.16 21.08
CA ARG A 221 11.33 5.60 20.88
C ARG A 221 10.02 6.35 20.64
N ALA A 222 9.11 5.78 19.85
CA ALA A 222 7.77 6.36 19.66
C ALA A 222 7.03 6.47 21.00
N GLY A 223 6.95 5.39 21.79
CA GLY A 223 6.27 5.39 23.09
C GLY A 223 6.84 6.40 24.11
N SER A 224 8.17 6.43 24.25
CA SER A 224 8.82 7.40 25.16
C SER A 224 8.59 8.85 24.74
N GLN A 225 8.70 9.16 23.44
CA GLN A 225 8.44 10.50 22.94
C GLN A 225 6.96 10.90 23.05
N LEU A 226 6.03 9.95 22.96
CA LEU A 226 4.60 10.22 23.09
C LEU A 226 4.22 10.64 24.52
N ASN A 227 4.85 10.04 25.53
CA ASN A 227 4.72 10.49 26.92
C ASN A 227 5.25 11.92 27.11
N ASP A 228 6.38 12.26 26.48
CA ASP A 228 6.91 13.62 26.48
C ASP A 228 5.96 14.62 25.79
N VAL A 229 5.29 14.23 24.70
CA VAL A 229 4.31 15.08 24.00
C VAL A 229 3.17 15.47 24.95
N GLN A 230 2.63 14.51 25.70
CA GLN A 230 1.56 14.79 26.67
C GLN A 230 2.04 15.76 27.75
N ASN A 231 3.21 15.50 28.34
CA ASN A 231 3.79 16.36 29.37
C ASN A 231 4.00 17.80 28.87
N LEU A 232 4.51 17.97 27.65
CA LEU A 232 4.70 19.29 27.04
C LEU A 232 3.37 19.98 26.73
N TYR A 233 2.37 19.22 26.31
CA TYR A 233 1.03 19.74 26.04
C TYR A 233 0.35 20.23 27.33
N ASP A 234 0.42 19.44 28.41
CA ASP A 234 -0.12 19.79 29.72
C ASP A 234 0.57 21.04 30.30
N GLN A 235 1.86 21.22 30.02
CA GLN A 235 2.65 22.42 30.33
C GLN A 235 2.39 23.61 29.39
N LYS A 236 1.45 23.48 28.44
CA LYS A 236 1.11 24.51 27.43
C LYS A 236 2.26 24.88 26.49
N LEU A 237 3.27 24.01 26.37
CA LEU A 237 4.41 24.14 25.45
C LEU A 237 4.07 23.56 24.06
N TYR A 238 2.98 24.07 23.46
CA TYR A 238 2.35 23.49 22.27
C TYR A 238 3.30 23.30 21.08
N ARG A 239 4.17 24.28 20.80
CA ARG A 239 5.13 24.16 19.67
C ARG A 239 6.10 22.98 19.84
N GLN A 240 6.54 22.73 21.06
CA GLN A 240 7.47 21.63 21.35
C GLN A 240 6.72 20.29 21.34
N ALA A 241 5.49 20.25 21.87
CA ALA A 241 4.61 19.10 21.80
C ALA A 241 4.34 18.67 20.34
N ILE A 242 4.04 19.63 19.45
CA ILE A 242 3.82 19.38 18.01
C ILE A 242 5.07 18.78 17.35
N GLN A 243 6.25 19.37 17.59
CA GLN A 243 7.51 18.87 17.01
C GLN A 243 7.82 17.44 17.45
N LYS A 244 7.58 17.14 18.74
CA LYS A 244 7.75 15.77 19.25
C LYS A 244 6.71 14.81 18.67
N LEU A 245 5.46 15.24 18.48
CA LEU A 245 4.41 14.40 17.87
C LEU A 245 4.75 14.03 16.41
N LEU A 246 5.31 14.97 15.65
CA LEU A 246 5.81 14.68 14.29
C LEU A 246 6.94 13.64 14.31
N LEU A 247 7.80 13.69 15.33
CA LEU A 247 8.87 12.72 15.50
C LEU A 247 8.34 11.32 15.88
N VAL A 248 7.35 11.26 16.77
CA VAL A 248 6.61 10.03 17.10
C VAL A 248 6.08 9.38 15.83
N ASN A 249 5.37 10.15 15.00
CA ASN A 249 4.79 9.63 13.75
C ASN A 249 5.84 9.10 12.79
N ARG A 250 6.99 9.77 12.66
CA ARG A 250 8.11 9.28 11.83
C ARG A 250 8.66 7.94 12.33
N PHE A 251 8.73 7.72 13.64
CA PHE A 251 9.15 6.42 14.18
C PHE A 251 8.12 5.33 13.91
N LEU A 252 6.84 5.63 14.11
CA LEU A 252 5.74 4.70 13.82
C LEU A 252 5.70 4.29 12.34
N TYR A 253 5.88 5.25 11.43
CA TYR A 253 5.90 4.97 9.98
C TYR A 253 7.06 4.07 9.59
N ARG A 254 8.25 4.28 10.18
CA ARG A 254 9.43 3.44 9.92
C ARG A 254 9.28 2.03 10.49
N ALA A 255 8.64 1.89 11.65
CA ALA A 255 8.34 0.59 12.22
C ALA A 255 7.39 -0.19 11.31
N LEU A 256 6.31 0.43 10.85
CA LEU A 256 5.38 -0.19 9.87
C LEU A 256 6.07 -0.57 8.57
N ASP A 257 6.90 0.32 8.00
CA ASP A 257 7.63 0.01 6.76
C ASP A 257 8.55 -1.21 6.91
N LEU A 258 9.14 -1.41 8.08
CA LEU A 258 9.98 -2.57 8.36
C LEU A 258 9.17 -3.84 8.64
N LEU A 259 7.98 -3.71 9.23
CA LEU A 259 7.04 -4.81 9.43
C LEU A 259 6.47 -5.31 8.09
N ASP A 260 6.18 -4.41 7.15
CA ASP A 260 5.63 -4.76 5.84
C ASP A 260 6.67 -5.40 4.88
N ASN A 261 7.97 -5.19 5.09
CA ASN A 261 9.06 -5.64 4.20
C ASN A 261 9.72 -6.99 4.58
N GLN A 262 8.99 -7.89 5.27
CA GLN A 262 9.52 -9.17 5.74
C GLN A 262 9.46 -10.32 4.72
N PRO A 263 10.30 -11.37 4.86
CA PRO A 263 10.33 -12.51 3.92
C PRO A 263 8.99 -13.27 3.80
N ALA A 264 8.12 -13.26 4.82
CA ALA A 264 6.76 -13.78 4.72
C ALA A 264 5.90 -12.98 3.73
N SER A 265 6.02 -11.65 3.69
CA SER A 265 5.34 -10.80 2.70
C SER A 265 5.98 -10.90 1.31
N VAL A 266 7.28 -11.18 1.22
CA VAL A 266 7.97 -11.48 -0.05
C VAL A 266 7.48 -12.81 -0.65
N SER A 267 7.24 -13.81 0.20
CA SER A 267 6.69 -15.09 -0.25
C SER A 267 5.27 -14.94 -0.78
N GLU A 268 4.38 -14.28 -0.03
CA GLU A 268 3.00 -13.99 -0.45
C GLU A 268 2.96 -13.12 -1.72
N ARG A 269 3.88 -12.16 -1.83
CA ARG A 269 4.00 -11.31 -3.02
C ARG A 269 4.46 -12.08 -4.24
N ILE A 270 5.48 -12.93 -4.12
CA ILE A 270 5.96 -13.74 -5.24
C ILE A 270 4.89 -14.78 -5.63
N ASP A 271 4.14 -15.31 -4.66
CA ASP A 271 3.01 -16.20 -4.94
C ASP A 271 1.89 -15.48 -5.70
N SER A 272 1.53 -14.26 -5.29
CA SER A 272 0.58 -13.41 -6.01
C SER A 272 1.07 -13.04 -7.42
N ASP A 273 2.36 -12.71 -7.58
CA ASP A 273 2.95 -12.40 -8.88
C ASP A 273 2.94 -13.62 -9.81
N LEU A 274 3.18 -14.83 -9.27
CA LEU A 274 3.07 -16.09 -10.00
C LEU A 274 1.62 -16.38 -10.41
N GLN A 275 0.65 -16.20 -9.51
CA GLN A 275 -0.77 -16.36 -9.83
C GLN A 275 -1.23 -15.38 -10.92
N SER A 276 -0.79 -14.13 -10.86
CA SER A 276 -1.08 -13.13 -11.91
C SER A 276 -0.48 -13.54 -13.26
N LEU A 277 0.76 -14.04 -13.26
CA LEU A 277 1.44 -14.50 -14.47
C LEU A 277 0.73 -15.71 -15.08
N ASP A 278 0.27 -16.65 -14.24
CA ASP A 278 -0.50 -17.82 -14.68
C ASP A 278 -1.83 -17.42 -15.35
N ASN A 279 -2.56 -16.49 -14.73
CA ASN A 279 -3.81 -15.98 -15.30
C ASN A 279 -3.58 -15.37 -16.69
N GLN A 280 -2.54 -14.54 -16.84
CA GLN A 280 -2.17 -13.93 -18.12
C GLN A 280 -1.77 -14.96 -19.18
N ILE A 281 -1.02 -16.01 -18.80
CA ILE A 281 -0.65 -17.12 -19.69
C ILE A 281 -1.89 -17.91 -20.12
N SER A 282 -2.80 -18.18 -19.19
CA SER A 282 -4.07 -18.89 -19.46
C SER A 282 -4.99 -18.09 -20.39
N ASP A 283 -5.06 -16.77 -20.24
CA ASP A 283 -5.82 -15.91 -21.15
C ASP A 283 -5.27 -15.95 -22.58
N LEU A 284 -3.94 -16.00 -22.71
CA LEU A 284 -3.23 -16.08 -23.99
C LEU A 284 -3.30 -17.46 -24.68
N GLN A 285 -3.63 -18.55 -23.96
CA GLN A 285 -3.68 -19.90 -24.54
C GLN A 285 -4.61 -20.00 -25.75
N ARG A 286 -5.77 -19.35 -25.69
CA ARG A 286 -6.77 -19.40 -26.76
C ARG A 286 -6.31 -18.64 -28.01
N GLU A 287 -5.66 -17.50 -27.83
CA GLU A 287 -5.14 -16.68 -28.94
C GLU A 287 -3.95 -17.34 -29.65
N ILE A 288 -3.12 -18.07 -28.90
CA ILE A 288 -1.92 -18.72 -29.44
C ILE A 288 -2.26 -20.04 -30.13
N ALA A 289 -3.27 -20.77 -29.65
CA ALA A 289 -3.77 -21.97 -30.33
C ALA A 289 -4.25 -21.67 -31.76
N GLY A 290 -4.78 -20.47 -31.99
CA GLY A 290 -5.18 -19.98 -33.33
C GLY A 290 -4.04 -19.40 -34.17
N ASN A 291 -2.84 -19.18 -33.61
CA ASN A 291 -1.73 -18.52 -34.30
C ASN A 291 -0.74 -19.52 -34.92
N THR A 292 -0.38 -19.30 -36.19
CA THR A 292 0.53 -20.15 -36.98
C THR A 292 1.98 -19.67 -36.98
N SER A 293 2.29 -18.52 -36.38
CA SER A 293 3.65 -17.97 -36.34
C SER A 293 4.55 -18.74 -35.36
N GLN A 294 5.61 -19.35 -35.90
CA GLN A 294 6.60 -20.08 -35.10
C GLN A 294 7.32 -19.17 -34.08
N GLY A 295 7.52 -17.89 -34.40
CA GLY A 295 8.15 -16.93 -33.49
C GLY A 295 7.28 -16.61 -32.26
N VAL A 296 5.96 -16.54 -32.45
CA VAL A 296 4.97 -16.34 -31.38
C VAL A 296 4.94 -17.56 -30.47
N ARG A 297 4.92 -18.77 -31.04
CA ARG A 297 4.96 -20.03 -30.28
C ARG A 297 6.24 -20.18 -29.47
N ASN A 298 7.40 -19.90 -30.07
CA ASN A 298 8.69 -19.99 -29.37
C ASN A 298 8.79 -18.99 -28.19
N LEU A 299 8.23 -17.78 -28.33
CA LEU A 299 8.16 -16.79 -27.24
C LEU A 299 7.23 -17.26 -26.12
N TYR A 300 6.08 -17.82 -26.48
CA TYR A 300 5.14 -18.39 -25.53
C TYR A 300 5.73 -19.57 -24.75
N ASP A 301 6.37 -20.51 -25.42
CA ASP A 301 7.06 -21.63 -24.79
C ASP A 301 8.17 -21.14 -23.84
N ARG A 302 8.85 -20.05 -24.21
CA ARG A 302 9.88 -19.43 -23.35
C ARG A 302 9.29 -18.75 -22.12
N ILE A 303 8.11 -18.15 -22.20
CA ILE A 303 7.38 -17.58 -21.06
C ILE A 303 6.96 -18.70 -20.10
N ILE A 304 6.40 -19.79 -20.62
CA ILE A 304 6.04 -20.97 -19.81
C ILE A 304 7.29 -21.51 -19.10
N PHE A 305 8.39 -21.65 -19.82
CA PHE A 305 9.65 -22.12 -19.25
C PHE A 305 10.17 -21.22 -18.11
N LEU A 306 10.17 -19.90 -18.30
CA LEU A 306 10.61 -18.95 -17.27
C LEU A 306 9.67 -18.92 -16.05
N THR A 307 8.37 -19.11 -16.28
CA THR A 307 7.37 -19.23 -15.22
C THR A 307 7.58 -20.49 -14.39
N ALA A 308 7.87 -21.62 -15.04
CA ALA A 308 8.21 -22.86 -14.36
C ALA A 308 9.52 -22.75 -13.56
N GLU A 309 10.56 -22.12 -14.12
CA GLU A 309 11.80 -21.83 -13.38
C GLU A 309 11.54 -20.90 -12.19
N ALA A 310 10.67 -19.90 -12.33
CA ALA A 310 10.30 -19.00 -11.24
C ALA A 310 9.61 -19.75 -10.09
N ARG A 311 8.68 -20.66 -10.40
CA ARG A 311 8.01 -21.52 -9.41
C ARG A 311 8.99 -22.44 -8.70
N GLU A 312 9.92 -23.06 -9.44
CA GLU A 312 10.92 -23.94 -8.83
C GLU A 312 11.85 -23.16 -7.90
N LYS A 313 12.26 -21.95 -8.32
CA LYS A 313 13.07 -21.06 -7.49
C LYS A 313 12.32 -20.53 -6.26
N PHE A 314 11.03 -20.27 -6.41
CA PHE A 314 10.14 -19.91 -5.30
C PHE A 314 10.01 -21.06 -4.29
N ARG A 315 9.81 -22.29 -4.76
CA ARG A 315 9.75 -23.52 -3.94
C ARG A 315 11.05 -23.75 -3.17
N LEU A 316 12.19 -23.43 -3.77
CA LEU A 316 13.51 -23.49 -3.14
C LEU A 316 13.82 -22.26 -2.24
N GLN A 317 12.86 -21.36 -2.03
CA GLN A 317 12.99 -20.11 -1.26
C GLN A 317 14.07 -19.14 -1.80
N GLU A 318 14.48 -19.31 -3.06
CA GLU A 318 15.38 -18.41 -3.78
C GLU A 318 14.61 -17.20 -4.35
N TYR A 319 13.98 -16.41 -3.47
CA TYR A 319 13.01 -15.35 -3.82
C TYR A 319 13.54 -14.29 -4.78
N SER A 320 14.82 -13.89 -4.67
CA SER A 320 15.44 -12.94 -5.61
C SER A 320 15.51 -13.49 -7.03
N THR A 321 15.85 -14.78 -7.16
CA THR A 321 15.99 -15.47 -8.43
C THR A 321 14.63 -15.76 -9.04
N ALA A 322 13.65 -16.17 -8.22
CA ALA A 322 12.25 -16.31 -8.62
C ALA A 322 11.72 -15.00 -9.21
N ARG A 323 11.93 -13.87 -8.52
CA ARG A 323 11.52 -12.54 -8.99
C ARG A 323 12.18 -12.13 -10.30
N GLN A 324 13.47 -12.43 -10.48
CA GLN A 324 14.16 -12.18 -11.75
C GLN A 324 13.54 -12.98 -12.91
N ARG A 325 13.15 -14.24 -12.67
CA ARG A 325 12.50 -15.09 -13.67
C ARG A 325 11.09 -14.61 -14.01
N ILE A 326 10.30 -14.19 -13.02
CA ILE A 326 8.98 -13.54 -13.24
C ILE A 326 9.14 -12.28 -14.09
N SER A 327 10.12 -11.43 -13.77
CA SER A 327 10.39 -10.21 -14.54
C SER A 327 10.75 -10.49 -16.01
N LEU A 328 11.54 -11.54 -16.26
CA LEU A 328 11.87 -11.94 -17.64
C LEU A 328 10.64 -12.52 -18.36
N ALA A 329 9.81 -13.32 -17.68
CA ALA A 329 8.56 -13.85 -18.23
C ALA A 329 7.61 -12.71 -18.62
N ASN A 330 7.40 -11.74 -17.75
CA ASN A 330 6.58 -10.54 -18.02
C ASN A 330 7.07 -9.74 -19.23
N ARG A 331 8.40 -9.59 -19.39
CA ARG A 331 8.96 -8.91 -20.58
C ARG A 331 8.70 -9.67 -21.87
N LEU A 332 8.78 -10.99 -21.86
CA LEU A 332 8.47 -11.78 -23.05
C LEU A 332 6.97 -11.80 -23.32
N LEU A 333 6.15 -11.81 -22.26
CA LEU A 333 4.69 -11.72 -22.36
C LEU A 333 4.26 -10.39 -23.00
N PHE A 334 4.92 -9.29 -22.63
CA PHE A 334 4.80 -7.99 -23.33
C PHE A 334 5.12 -8.10 -24.83
N GLN A 335 6.23 -8.76 -25.19
CA GLN A 335 6.64 -8.91 -26.59
C GLN A 335 5.66 -9.79 -27.37
N LEU A 336 5.12 -10.81 -26.72
CA LEU A 336 4.14 -11.74 -27.28
C LEU A 336 2.81 -11.04 -27.58
N HIS A 337 2.27 -10.26 -26.63
CA HIS A 337 1.09 -9.43 -26.88
C HIS A 337 1.30 -8.47 -28.06
N ARG A 338 2.48 -7.85 -28.16
CA ARG A 338 2.79 -6.95 -29.28
C ARG A 338 2.76 -7.67 -30.63
N LEU A 339 3.20 -8.92 -30.69
CA LEU A 339 3.21 -9.73 -31.91
C LEU A 339 1.82 -10.25 -32.27
N LEU A 340 1.05 -10.74 -31.30
CA LEU A 340 -0.34 -11.15 -31.49
C LEU A 340 -1.21 -9.97 -31.99
N ASN A 341 -0.94 -8.77 -31.49
CA ASN A 341 -1.62 -7.54 -31.91
C ASN A 341 -1.03 -6.92 -33.19
N SER A 342 -0.03 -7.54 -33.82
CA SER A 342 0.51 -7.06 -35.11
C SER A 342 -0.07 -7.79 -36.33
N SER A 343 -0.86 -8.85 -36.12
CA SER A 343 -1.45 -9.69 -37.17
C SER A 343 -2.94 -9.44 -37.44
N ALA A 344 -3.51 -8.33 -36.97
CA ALA A 344 -4.89 -7.97 -37.28
C ALA A 344 -4.97 -7.27 -38.65
N ASP A 345 -5.70 -7.86 -39.60
CA ASP A 345 -5.87 -7.35 -40.98
C ASP A 345 -6.66 -6.03 -41.07
N ALA A 346 -7.07 -5.45 -39.94
CA ALA A 346 -7.80 -4.19 -39.84
C ALA A 346 -7.07 -3.18 -38.91
N PRO A 347 -6.62 -2.02 -39.42
CA PRO A 347 -5.84 -1.04 -38.65
C PRO A 347 -6.59 -0.43 -37.44
N GLU A 348 -7.92 -0.43 -37.46
CA GLU A 348 -8.76 0.05 -36.35
C GLU A 348 -8.78 -0.94 -35.18
N LEU A 349 -9.03 -2.23 -35.46
CA LEU A 349 -8.92 -3.31 -34.47
C LEU A 349 -7.49 -3.41 -33.89
N GLN A 350 -6.48 -3.11 -34.71
CA GLN A 350 -5.09 -3.08 -34.28
C GLN A 350 -4.83 -1.95 -33.27
N LEU A 351 -5.37 -0.75 -33.50
CA LEU A 351 -5.24 0.40 -32.61
C LEU A 351 -6.01 0.20 -31.30
N GLU A 352 -7.22 -0.36 -31.38
CA GLU A 352 -8.01 -0.70 -30.20
C GLU A 352 -7.27 -1.67 -29.28
N ASN A 353 -6.73 -2.74 -29.85
CA ASN A 353 -5.96 -3.73 -29.10
C ASN A 353 -4.68 -3.11 -28.50
N GLN A 354 -4.01 -2.19 -29.19
CA GLN A 354 -2.84 -1.49 -28.65
C GLN A 354 -3.20 -0.53 -27.51
N ILE A 355 -4.38 0.11 -27.54
CA ILE A 355 -4.88 0.92 -26.43
C ILE A 355 -5.22 0.06 -25.21
N GLN A 356 -5.91 -1.06 -25.40
CA GLN A 356 -6.20 -1.99 -24.29
C GLN A 356 -4.91 -2.56 -23.69
N THR A 357 -3.95 -2.90 -24.55
CA THR A 357 -2.61 -3.36 -24.12
C THR A 357 -1.88 -2.29 -23.31
N ALA A 358 -1.92 -1.03 -23.76
CA ALA A 358 -1.32 0.09 -23.05
C ALA A 358 -2.01 0.37 -21.70
N GLU A 359 -3.33 0.18 -21.63
CA GLU A 359 -4.11 0.30 -20.39
C GLU A 359 -3.67 -0.73 -19.34
N ILE A 360 -3.60 -2.00 -19.73
CA ILE A 360 -3.14 -3.09 -18.87
C ILE A 360 -1.71 -2.81 -18.39
N MET A 361 -0.82 -2.40 -19.30
CA MET A 361 0.57 -2.07 -18.96
C MET A 361 0.68 -0.89 -18.00
N LEU A 362 -0.11 0.16 -18.20
CA LEU A 362 -0.15 1.32 -17.32
C LEU A 362 -0.64 0.91 -15.92
N ASN A 363 -1.69 0.09 -15.85
CA ASN A 363 -2.24 -0.41 -14.59
C ASN A 363 -1.22 -1.27 -13.83
N THR A 364 -0.53 -2.19 -14.50
CA THR A 364 0.54 -2.99 -13.88
C THR A 364 1.72 -2.14 -13.40
N LEU A 365 2.11 -1.13 -14.18
CA LEU A 365 3.22 -0.24 -13.78
C LEU A 365 2.83 0.66 -12.60
N LYS A 366 1.55 1.01 -12.47
CA LYS A 366 0.96 1.76 -11.35
C LYS A 366 0.84 0.95 -10.06
N THR A 367 0.55 -0.35 -10.14
CA THR A 367 0.38 -1.21 -8.95
C THR A 367 1.70 -1.63 -8.30
N GLU A 368 2.81 -1.55 -9.02
CA GLU A 368 4.14 -1.80 -8.47
C GLU A 368 4.71 -0.55 -7.76
N PRO A 369 5.39 -0.67 -6.61
CA PRO A 369 5.98 0.48 -5.90
C PRO A 369 7.12 1.15 -6.70
N LEU A 370 7.26 2.46 -6.56
CA LEU A 370 8.27 3.30 -7.23
C LEU A 370 9.18 3.94 -6.18
N ASP A 371 10.43 3.48 -6.08
CA ASP A 371 11.36 3.88 -5.01
C ASP A 371 12.02 5.27 -5.22
N HIS A 372 11.74 5.99 -6.31
CA HIS A 372 12.40 7.27 -6.65
C HIS A 372 11.43 8.30 -7.25
N SER A 373 11.59 9.55 -6.86
CA SER A 373 10.92 10.76 -7.41
C SER A 373 10.94 10.87 -8.94
N GLY A 374 12.07 10.57 -9.60
CA GLY A 374 12.17 10.61 -11.07
C GLY A 374 11.28 9.56 -11.76
N TYR A 375 10.93 8.48 -11.07
CA TYR A 375 10.02 7.46 -11.60
C TYR A 375 8.56 7.88 -11.56
N GLN A 376 8.15 8.70 -10.59
CA GLN A 376 6.80 9.24 -10.54
C GLN A 376 6.54 10.19 -11.71
N ASN A 377 7.49 11.07 -12.03
CA ASN A 377 7.36 11.97 -13.18
C ASN A 377 7.35 11.21 -14.52
N LEU A 378 8.12 10.12 -14.62
CA LEU A 378 8.09 9.22 -15.77
C LEU A 378 6.76 8.47 -15.88
N LEU A 379 6.20 7.99 -14.76
CA LEU A 379 4.89 7.33 -14.75
C LEU A 379 3.78 8.32 -15.11
N GLN A 380 3.86 9.57 -14.64
CA GLN A 380 2.91 10.62 -14.99
C GLN A 380 3.01 11.00 -16.48
N LEU A 381 4.23 11.09 -17.03
CA LEU A 381 4.43 11.28 -18.46
C LEU A 381 3.87 10.09 -19.26
N LEU A 382 4.06 8.86 -18.79
CA LEU A 382 3.50 7.66 -19.37
C LEU A 382 1.97 7.69 -19.39
N GLU A 383 1.34 8.05 -18.26
CA GLU A 383 -0.11 8.16 -18.12
C GLU A 383 -0.69 9.26 -19.02
N ASN A 384 -0.08 10.44 -19.02
CA ASN A 384 -0.49 11.54 -19.92
C ASN A 384 -0.36 11.13 -21.40
N THR A 385 0.70 10.39 -21.74
CA THR A 385 0.90 9.87 -23.11
C THR A 385 -0.20 8.88 -23.48
N TYR A 386 -0.62 8.01 -22.57
CA TYR A 386 -1.73 7.08 -22.77
C TYR A 386 -3.07 7.82 -22.95
N LEU A 387 -3.36 8.80 -22.09
CA LEU A 387 -4.58 9.59 -22.19
C LEU A 387 -4.66 10.34 -23.52
N LYS A 388 -3.56 10.97 -23.96
CA LYS A 388 -3.48 11.62 -25.27
C LYS A 388 -3.62 10.62 -26.43
N ALA A 389 -3.14 9.38 -26.28
CA ALA A 389 -3.37 8.32 -27.27
C ALA A 389 -4.87 7.98 -27.38
N ARG A 390 -5.55 7.83 -26.23
CA ARG A 390 -6.98 7.49 -26.17
C ARG A 390 -7.86 8.62 -26.72
N GLU A 391 -7.51 9.88 -26.41
CA GLU A 391 -8.16 11.06 -26.98
C GLU A 391 -8.00 11.10 -28.50
N ALA A 392 -6.77 10.98 -29.01
CA ALA A 392 -6.50 10.96 -30.45
C ALA A 392 -7.26 9.82 -31.17
N TYR A 393 -7.40 8.67 -30.52
CA TYR A 393 -8.18 7.53 -31.04
C TYR A 393 -9.67 7.85 -31.09
N SER A 394 -10.23 8.42 -30.03
CA SER A 394 -11.64 8.82 -29.99
C SER A 394 -12.01 9.88 -31.05
N LEU A 395 -11.03 10.70 -31.44
CA LEU A 395 -11.16 11.70 -32.50
C LEU A 395 -10.89 11.14 -33.91
N GLY A 396 -10.58 9.85 -34.03
CA GLY A 396 -10.27 9.19 -35.31
C GLY A 396 -8.89 9.53 -35.89
N ASN A 397 -8.00 10.18 -35.14
CA ASN A 397 -6.67 10.56 -35.62
C ASN A 397 -5.65 9.42 -35.44
N GLN A 398 -5.79 8.38 -36.28
CA GLN A 398 -5.01 7.15 -36.21
C GLN A 398 -3.49 7.39 -36.22
N LYS A 399 -3.00 8.35 -37.01
CA LYS A 399 -1.57 8.67 -37.11
C LYS A 399 -1.02 9.18 -35.78
N LEU A 400 -1.76 10.09 -35.13
CA LEU A 400 -1.37 10.67 -33.85
C LEU A 400 -1.50 9.64 -32.71
N THR A 401 -2.55 8.81 -32.73
CA THR A 401 -2.69 7.67 -31.80
C THR A 401 -1.47 6.76 -31.84
N TRP A 402 -1.02 6.37 -33.04
CA TRP A 402 0.18 5.54 -33.20
C TRP A 402 1.45 6.20 -32.66
N GLN A 403 1.60 7.52 -32.82
CA GLN A 403 2.73 8.26 -32.28
C GLN A 403 2.76 8.26 -30.76
N TYR A 404 1.61 8.54 -30.12
CA TYR A 404 1.48 8.46 -28.67
C TYR A 404 1.72 7.03 -28.15
N LEU A 405 1.14 6.00 -28.79
CA LEU A 405 1.35 4.62 -28.39
C LEU A 405 2.80 4.15 -28.55
N LYS A 406 3.48 4.57 -29.62
CA LYS A 406 4.91 4.27 -29.82
C LYS A 406 5.77 4.89 -28.72
N PHE A 407 5.48 6.14 -28.36
CA PHE A 407 6.19 6.83 -27.29
C PHE A 407 5.86 6.25 -25.91
N PHE A 408 4.58 5.94 -25.64
CA PHE A 408 4.13 5.21 -24.46
C PHE A 408 4.91 3.92 -24.29
N ASN A 409 4.98 3.09 -25.33
CA ASN A 409 5.69 1.81 -25.28
C ASN A 409 7.19 1.99 -25.01
N GLY A 410 7.82 3.03 -25.58
CA GLY A 410 9.22 3.38 -25.29
C GLY A 410 9.44 3.79 -23.83
N LEU A 411 8.55 4.61 -23.28
CA LEU A 411 8.58 5.03 -21.88
C LEU A 411 8.31 3.87 -20.92
N ALA A 412 7.32 3.03 -21.20
CA ALA A 412 6.96 1.86 -20.39
C ALA A 412 8.15 0.89 -20.28
N LEU A 413 8.78 0.58 -21.42
CA LEU A 413 9.97 -0.27 -21.46
C LEU A 413 11.12 0.35 -20.66
N LYS A 414 11.32 1.67 -20.77
CA LYS A 414 12.41 2.35 -20.05
C LYS A 414 12.18 2.39 -18.55
N LEU A 415 10.94 2.65 -18.12
CA LEU A 415 10.53 2.61 -16.72
C LEU A 415 10.75 1.21 -16.14
N HIS A 416 10.37 0.16 -16.87
CA HIS A 416 10.64 -1.22 -16.49
C HIS A 416 12.15 -1.53 -16.45
N GLN A 417 12.96 -1.05 -17.39
CA GLN A 417 14.42 -1.27 -17.38
C GLN A 417 15.08 -0.64 -16.15
N LEU A 418 14.76 0.62 -15.88
CA LEU A 418 15.32 1.36 -14.77
C LEU A 418 14.94 0.75 -13.40
N ARG A 419 13.73 0.19 -13.29
CA ARG A 419 13.29 -0.59 -12.11
C ARG A 419 14.13 -1.85 -11.83
N THR A 420 14.69 -2.44 -12.88
CA THR A 420 15.39 -3.73 -12.82
C THR A 420 16.91 -3.62 -12.93
N ALA A 421 17.44 -2.42 -13.15
CA ALA A 421 18.86 -2.21 -13.36
C ALA A 421 19.63 -2.32 -12.04
N THR A 422 20.39 -3.41 -11.86
CA THR A 422 21.28 -3.63 -10.72
C THR A 422 22.65 -2.98 -10.88
N ASN A 423 23.02 -2.56 -12.09
CA ASN A 423 24.29 -1.93 -12.41
C ASN A 423 24.06 -0.50 -12.91
N VAL A 424 24.35 0.48 -12.05
CA VAL A 424 24.44 1.88 -12.46
C VAL A 424 25.75 2.03 -13.23
N THR A 425 25.69 2.21 -14.54
CA THR A 425 26.85 2.71 -15.29
C THR A 425 27.30 3.99 -14.60
N ALA A 426 28.57 4.04 -14.20
CA ALA A 426 29.14 5.20 -13.53
C ALA A 426 29.20 6.38 -14.52
N VAL A 427 28.10 7.14 -14.60
CA VAL A 427 28.02 8.37 -15.37
C VAL A 427 28.46 9.50 -14.45
N THR A 428 29.44 10.28 -14.88
CA THR A 428 29.95 11.41 -14.12
C THR A 428 29.01 12.60 -14.24
N ALA A 429 29.01 13.47 -13.22
CA ALA A 429 28.26 14.72 -13.22
C ALA A 429 28.53 15.58 -14.47
N ASN A 430 29.79 15.63 -14.93
CA ASN A 430 30.16 16.43 -16.10
C ASN A 430 29.46 15.97 -17.38
N ILE A 431 29.40 14.65 -17.63
CA ILE A 431 28.74 14.10 -18.83
C ILE A 431 27.24 14.38 -18.79
N SER A 432 26.60 14.20 -17.63
CA SER A 432 25.17 14.45 -17.49
C SER A 432 24.82 15.93 -17.62
N GLN A 433 25.65 16.83 -17.09
CA GLN A 433 25.48 18.28 -17.25
C GLN A 433 25.62 18.70 -18.72
N GLU A 434 26.60 18.14 -19.44
CA GLU A 434 26.81 18.45 -20.85
C GLU A 434 25.61 18.02 -21.71
N ASN A 435 25.10 16.80 -21.48
CA ASN A 435 23.93 16.31 -22.20
C ASN A 435 22.65 17.10 -21.87
N LEU A 436 22.49 17.51 -20.60
CA LEU A 436 21.39 18.39 -20.20
C LEU A 436 21.47 19.75 -20.90
N ASN A 437 22.66 20.34 -20.98
CA ASN A 437 22.88 21.63 -21.65
C ASN A 437 22.63 21.53 -23.17
N ARG A 438 23.08 20.45 -23.81
CA ARG A 438 22.80 20.19 -25.24
C ARG A 438 21.31 20.08 -25.50
N LEU A 439 20.58 19.33 -24.67
CA LEU A 439 19.13 19.20 -24.80
C LEU A 439 18.43 20.55 -24.62
N LYS A 440 18.88 21.35 -23.64
CA LYS A 440 18.35 22.71 -23.44
C LYS A 440 18.50 23.57 -24.69
N ILE A 441 19.68 23.57 -25.31
CA ILE A 441 19.93 24.33 -26.55
C ILE A 441 19.02 23.88 -27.69
N ILE A 442 18.75 22.57 -27.82
CA ILE A 442 17.84 22.05 -28.84
C ILE A 442 16.40 22.53 -28.59
N LEU A 443 15.94 22.50 -27.33
CA LEU A 443 14.61 22.98 -26.95
C LEU A 443 14.45 24.50 -27.13
N ASP A 444 15.47 25.27 -26.76
CA ASP A 444 15.47 26.74 -26.89
C ASP A 444 15.49 27.18 -28.37
N ASN A 445 16.01 26.35 -29.28
CA ASN A 445 16.04 26.58 -30.73
C ASN A 445 14.93 25.85 -31.50
N ALA A 446 13.78 25.60 -30.85
CA ALA A 446 12.64 24.98 -31.52
C ALA A 446 12.23 25.73 -32.80
N PRO A 447 11.88 25.04 -33.90
CA PRO A 447 11.55 25.67 -35.17
C PRO A 447 10.32 26.57 -35.06
N ALA A 448 10.33 27.69 -35.78
CA ALA A 448 9.22 28.63 -35.81
C ALA A 448 7.93 27.92 -36.27
N GLY A 449 6.84 28.07 -35.50
CA GLY A 449 5.56 27.44 -35.80
C GLY A 449 5.42 25.99 -35.31
N TRP A 450 6.34 25.45 -34.50
CA TRP A 450 6.24 24.09 -33.96
C TRP A 450 4.94 23.81 -33.18
N GLN A 451 4.29 24.84 -32.64
CA GLN A 451 2.99 24.76 -31.97
C GLN A 451 1.80 24.58 -32.93
N GLN A 452 1.98 24.85 -34.23
CA GLN A 452 0.92 24.74 -35.24
C GLN A 452 0.94 23.38 -35.94
N ASP A 453 2.08 22.69 -35.96
CA ASP A 453 2.21 21.32 -36.46
C ASP A 453 2.07 20.33 -35.29
N GLN A 454 0.98 19.57 -35.27
CA GLN A 454 0.67 18.59 -34.22
C GLN A 454 1.79 17.58 -33.96
N ASN A 455 2.57 17.21 -34.98
CA ASN A 455 3.68 16.26 -34.85
C ASN A 455 4.90 16.93 -34.21
N LEU A 456 5.21 18.17 -34.59
CA LEU A 456 6.28 18.94 -33.95
C LEU A 456 5.89 19.29 -32.50
N GLN A 457 4.64 19.67 -32.27
CA GLN A 457 4.09 19.92 -30.95
C GLN A 457 4.25 18.70 -30.05
N PHE A 458 3.85 17.52 -30.53
CA PHE A 458 4.05 16.25 -29.82
C PHE A 458 5.51 16.01 -29.42
N LYS A 459 6.46 16.19 -30.36
CA LYS A 459 7.89 15.94 -30.12
C LYS A 459 8.48 16.90 -29.09
N TYR A 460 8.24 18.20 -29.26
CA TYR A 460 8.85 19.23 -28.42
C TYR A 460 8.20 19.34 -27.02
N GLU A 461 6.89 19.14 -26.89
CA GLU A 461 6.23 19.07 -25.57
C GLU A 461 6.79 17.92 -24.73
N ASN A 462 6.82 16.71 -25.30
CA ASN A 462 7.28 15.51 -24.58
C ASN A 462 8.79 15.54 -24.31
N ALA A 463 9.59 16.10 -25.22
CA ALA A 463 11.02 16.32 -24.98
C ALA A 463 11.25 17.36 -23.87
N GLY A 464 10.40 18.39 -23.78
CA GLY A 464 10.40 19.35 -22.67
C GLY A 464 10.10 18.70 -21.31
N HIS A 465 9.12 17.81 -21.25
CA HIS A 465 8.83 17.04 -20.03
C HIS A 465 10.01 16.14 -19.63
N LEU A 466 10.61 15.44 -20.59
CA LEU A 466 11.80 14.61 -20.35
C LEU A 466 13.00 15.45 -19.88
N TYR A 467 13.16 16.66 -20.40
CA TYR A 467 14.18 17.61 -19.93
C TYR A 467 13.98 17.99 -18.46
N GLN A 468 12.75 18.27 -18.04
CA GLN A 468 12.43 18.56 -16.63
C GLN A 468 12.76 17.38 -15.72
N ILE A 469 12.44 16.15 -16.15
CA ILE A 469 12.79 14.93 -15.42
C ILE A 469 14.32 14.77 -15.33
N ALA A 470 15.03 15.00 -16.45
CA ALA A 470 16.49 14.94 -16.48
C ALA A 470 17.13 15.96 -15.54
N GLN A 471 16.61 17.19 -15.50
CA GLN A 471 17.10 18.27 -14.64
C GLN A 471 16.88 17.96 -13.15
N SER A 472 15.71 17.45 -12.79
CA SER A 472 15.41 17.01 -11.42
C SER A 472 16.33 15.86 -10.98
N ALA A 473 16.55 14.89 -11.87
CA ALA A 473 17.47 13.77 -11.62
C ALA A 473 18.92 14.26 -11.42
N PHE A 474 19.37 15.25 -12.21
CA PHE A 474 20.69 15.86 -12.06
C PHE A 474 20.87 16.53 -10.70
N GLN A 475 19.88 17.33 -10.27
CA GLN A 475 19.90 18.01 -8.97
C GLN A 475 19.94 17.05 -7.79
N GLN A 476 19.35 15.85 -7.95
CA GLN A 476 19.33 14.80 -6.94
C GLN A 476 20.57 13.90 -6.98
N GLY A 477 21.55 14.19 -7.84
CA GLY A 477 22.78 13.39 -8.00
C GLY A 477 22.59 12.08 -8.77
N ASN A 478 21.43 11.85 -9.39
CA ASN A 478 21.16 10.67 -10.22
C ASN A 478 21.56 10.92 -11.67
N TYR A 479 22.87 10.92 -11.90
CA TYR A 479 23.47 11.23 -13.21
C TYR A 479 23.10 10.22 -14.30
N SER A 480 22.88 8.96 -13.95
CA SER A 480 22.46 7.93 -14.90
C SER A 480 21.07 8.21 -15.45
N LEU A 481 20.10 8.48 -14.57
CA LEU A 481 18.73 8.83 -14.98
C LEU A 481 18.70 10.13 -15.79
N CYS A 482 19.45 11.15 -15.37
CA CYS A 482 19.59 12.41 -16.12
C CYS A 482 20.04 12.14 -17.57
N ASN A 483 21.07 11.31 -17.74
CA ASN A 483 21.66 11.04 -19.04
C ASN A 483 20.70 10.24 -19.95
N GLU A 484 20.02 9.25 -19.39
CA GLU A 484 19.02 8.43 -20.09
C GLU A 484 17.82 9.27 -20.57
N MET A 485 17.27 10.13 -19.70
CA MET A 485 16.17 11.01 -20.07
C MET A 485 16.59 12.04 -21.12
N SER A 486 17.82 12.57 -21.01
CA SER A 486 18.36 13.51 -21.99
C SER A 486 18.49 12.88 -23.38
N ARG A 487 18.95 11.62 -23.46
CA ARG A 487 19.03 10.88 -24.73
C ARG A 487 17.66 10.57 -25.32
N LEU A 488 16.70 10.18 -24.49
CA LEU A 488 15.35 9.87 -24.94
C LEU A 488 14.67 11.11 -25.53
N ALA A 489 14.80 12.26 -24.87
CA ALA A 489 14.30 13.54 -25.37
C ALA A 489 14.98 13.96 -26.68
N THR A 490 16.30 13.82 -26.77
CA THR A 490 17.06 14.17 -27.97
C THR A 490 16.64 13.29 -29.16
N ASN A 491 16.47 11.99 -28.95
CA ASN A 491 16.01 11.07 -29.99
C ASN A 491 14.59 11.37 -30.45
N LEU A 492 13.73 11.84 -29.55
CA LEU A 492 12.36 12.23 -29.88
C LEU A 492 12.28 13.45 -30.81
N ILE A 493 13.25 14.36 -30.72
CA ILE A 493 13.31 15.56 -31.56
C ILE A 493 13.97 15.25 -32.92
N ILE A 494 15.00 14.40 -32.94
CA ILE A 494 15.80 14.11 -34.15
C ILE A 494 15.11 13.13 -35.10
N GLN A 495 14.43 12.10 -34.58
CA GLN A 495 13.53 11.23 -35.35
C GLN A 495 12.25 11.99 -35.64
#